data_AF-K2ALG8-F1
#
_entry.id   AF-K2ALG8-F1
#
_cell.length_a   1.000
_cell.length_b   1.000
_cell.length_c   1.000
_cell.angle_alpha   90.00
_cell.angle_beta   90.00
_cell.angle_gamma   90.00
#
_symmetry.space_group_name_H-M   'P 1'
#
loop_
_entity.id
_entity.type
_entity.pdbx_description
1 polymer ?
#
loop_
_entity_poly.entity_id
_entity_poly.type
_entity_poly.pdbx_seq_one_letter_code
_entity_poly.pdbx_strand_id
1 'polypeptide(L)'
;MTVITPSVNEIEKYMKKWAVQENYVLQEKSLRKLFSKTYPENKIIEDVLIKVCALNNFYSTNIFSPFKVAKHIINLDIDKRLKQEDLNLVDDIARIRMGRGKVINFYSFATKYCSHHLPTVYPIYDYYVEKMILYFKKKDKFDSFKKDDLRQYPLYRDVLLKFRKFYGLNKFDLKKIDIYLWQAGKKYFPKSY
;
A
#
# COMPACT_ATOMS: atom_id res chain seq x y z
N MET A 1 -16.90 -15.23 -12.78
CA MET A 1 -16.47 -15.92 -11.54
C MET A 1 -16.86 -15.06 -10.34
N THR A 2 -17.52 -15.61 -9.33
CA THR A 2 -18.01 -14.85 -8.16
C THR A 2 -16.98 -14.85 -7.05
N VAL A 3 -16.65 -13.68 -6.50
CA VAL A 3 -15.72 -13.57 -5.37
C VAL A 3 -16.46 -13.94 -4.08
N ILE A 4 -15.82 -14.77 -3.25
CA ILE A 4 -16.35 -15.18 -1.95
C ILE A 4 -16.46 -13.94 -1.06
N THR A 5 -17.63 -13.74 -0.44
CA THR A 5 -17.89 -12.61 0.45
C THR A 5 -16.89 -12.61 1.62
N PRO A 6 -16.28 -11.46 1.98
CA PRO A 6 -15.35 -11.37 3.08
C PRO A 6 -16.03 -11.76 4.39
N SER A 7 -15.33 -12.56 5.18
CA SER A 7 -15.74 -12.96 6.52
C SER A 7 -14.50 -13.26 7.34
N VAL A 8 -14.65 -13.32 8.66
CA VAL A 8 -13.57 -13.70 9.57
C VAL A 8 -12.85 -14.97 9.13
N ASN A 9 -13.60 -16.02 8.81
CA ASN A 9 -13.05 -17.31 8.39
C ASN A 9 -12.29 -17.20 7.05
N GLU A 10 -12.81 -16.40 6.11
CA GLU A 10 -12.14 -16.21 4.83
C GLU A 10 -10.82 -15.43 4.98
N ILE A 11 -10.78 -14.37 5.81
CA ILE A 11 -9.54 -13.65 6.09
C ILE A 11 -8.50 -14.60 6.71
N GLU A 12 -8.87 -15.38 7.73
CA GLU A 12 -7.96 -16.33 8.40
C GLU A 12 -7.40 -17.38 7.45
N LYS A 13 -8.23 -17.90 6.55
CA LYS A 13 -7.79 -18.82 5.49
C LYS A 13 -6.73 -18.19 4.59
N TYR A 14 -6.90 -16.92 4.19
CA TYR A 14 -5.86 -16.22 3.42
C TYR A 14 -4.62 -15.87 4.27
N MET A 15 -4.74 -15.68 5.58
CA MET A 15 -3.57 -15.53 6.46
C MET A 15 -2.75 -16.83 6.55
N LYS A 16 -3.41 -17.99 6.64
CA LYS A 16 -2.74 -19.29 6.59
C LYS A 16 -2.02 -19.51 5.25
N LYS A 17 -2.65 -19.12 4.14
CA LYS A 17 -2.02 -19.16 2.80
C LYS A 17 -0.85 -18.19 2.67
N TRP A 18 -0.92 -17.03 3.30
CA TRP A 18 0.19 -16.07 3.31
C TRP A 18 1.40 -16.63 4.05
N ALA A 19 1.18 -17.29 5.20
CA ALA A 19 2.26 -17.79 6.05
C ALA A 19 3.20 -18.81 5.36
N VAL A 20 2.70 -19.52 4.34
CA VAL A 20 3.48 -20.51 3.57
C VAL A 20 4.08 -19.96 2.28
N GLN A 21 3.84 -18.69 1.94
CA GLN A 21 4.45 -18.02 0.79
C GLN A 21 5.82 -17.44 1.17
N GLU A 22 6.81 -18.32 1.30
CA GLU A 22 8.13 -18.00 1.84
C GLU A 22 8.77 -16.75 1.20
N ASN A 23 8.77 -16.68 -0.12
CA ASN A 23 9.34 -15.55 -0.87
C ASN A 23 8.73 -14.20 -0.45
N TYR A 24 7.40 -14.10 -0.46
CA TYR A 24 6.69 -12.86 -0.10
C TYR A 24 6.84 -12.53 1.39
N VAL A 25 6.81 -13.55 2.26
CA VAL A 25 7.00 -13.37 3.70
C VAL A 25 8.41 -12.85 4.01
N LEU A 26 9.44 -13.40 3.37
CA LEU A 26 10.83 -12.96 3.56
C LEU A 26 11.08 -11.55 3.01
N GLN A 27 10.51 -11.21 1.86
CA GLN A 27 10.57 -9.85 1.31
C GLN A 27 9.92 -8.84 2.27
N GLU A 28 8.71 -9.13 2.78
CA GLU A 28 8.03 -8.27 3.75
C GLU A 28 8.80 -8.14 5.07
N LYS A 29 9.35 -9.22 5.60
CA LYS A 29 10.19 -9.19 6.81
C LYS A 29 11.46 -8.37 6.60
N SER A 30 12.07 -8.47 5.42
CA SER A 30 13.29 -7.74 5.06
C SER A 30 13.04 -6.25 4.95
N LEU A 31 11.95 -5.84 4.29
CA LEU A 31 11.54 -4.44 4.24
C LEU A 31 11.18 -3.92 5.63
N ARG A 32 10.45 -4.69 6.43
CA ARG A 32 10.14 -4.29 7.81
C ARG A 32 11.42 -4.04 8.60
N LYS A 33 12.42 -4.93 8.52
CA LYS A 33 13.72 -4.74 9.18
C LYS A 33 14.40 -3.46 8.66
N LEU A 34 14.42 -3.26 7.34
CA LEU A 34 15.04 -2.10 6.72
C LEU A 34 14.42 -0.78 7.21
N PHE A 35 13.08 -0.67 7.18
CA PHE A 35 12.37 0.56 7.50
C PHE A 35 12.19 0.82 9.00
N SER A 36 12.17 -0.21 9.86
CA SER A 36 11.90 -0.01 11.30
C SER A 36 13.12 -0.15 12.20
N LYS A 37 14.22 -0.72 11.69
CA LYS A 37 15.43 -0.99 12.50
C LYS A 37 16.70 -0.44 11.87
N THR A 38 16.93 -0.73 10.59
CA THR A 38 18.18 -0.36 9.93
C THR A 38 18.21 1.12 9.58
N TYR A 39 17.17 1.62 8.92
CA TYR A 39 17.05 3.01 8.44
C TYR A 39 15.69 3.62 8.79
N PRO A 40 15.41 3.82 10.10
CA PRO A 40 14.10 4.27 10.58
C PRO A 40 13.73 5.69 10.14
N GLU A 41 14.71 6.58 9.98
CA GLU A 41 14.47 7.98 9.62
C GLU A 41 14.70 8.23 8.13
N ASN A 42 14.22 9.37 7.62
CA ASN A 42 14.28 9.76 6.22
C ASN A 42 15.11 11.04 6.03
N LYS A 43 16.27 11.11 6.71
CA LYS A 43 17.15 12.30 6.73
C LYS A 43 18.44 12.13 5.93
N ILE A 44 18.91 10.88 5.79
CA ILE A 44 20.17 10.54 5.11
C ILE A 44 19.81 9.99 3.72
N ILE A 45 20.41 10.56 2.67
CA ILE A 45 20.03 10.25 1.29
C ILE A 45 20.37 8.81 0.90
N GLU A 46 21.49 8.27 1.39
CA GLU A 46 21.94 6.90 1.17
C GLU A 46 20.93 5.90 1.74
N ASP A 47 20.48 6.14 2.97
CA ASP A 47 19.47 5.34 3.67
C ASP A 47 18.13 5.33 2.93
N VAL A 48 17.68 6.51 2.50
CA VAL A 48 16.44 6.67 1.73
C VAL A 48 16.57 6.01 0.36
N LEU A 49 17.72 6.13 -0.31
CA LEU A 49 17.98 5.49 -1.59
C LEU A 49 17.91 3.97 -1.50
N ILE A 50 18.52 3.37 -0.47
CA ILE A 50 18.45 1.92 -0.23
C ILE A 50 17.00 1.48 0.01
N LYS A 51 16.24 2.23 0.83
CA LYS A 51 14.80 1.98 1.04
C LYS A 51 14.01 2.02 -0.27
N VAL A 52 14.21 3.05 -1.09
CA VAL A 52 13.53 3.18 -2.39
C VAL A 52 13.88 2.02 -3.31
N CYS A 53 15.16 1.67 -3.44
CA CYS A 53 15.61 0.57 -4.31
C CYS A 53 15.05 -0.79 -3.88
N ALA A 54 15.17 -1.13 -2.58
CA ALA A 54 14.65 -2.38 -2.05
C ALA A 54 13.13 -2.49 -2.23
N LEU A 55 12.40 -1.44 -1.89
CA LEU A 55 10.95 -1.40 -2.03
C LEU A 55 10.51 -1.50 -3.49
N ASN A 56 11.17 -0.75 -4.38
CA ASN A 56 10.86 -0.74 -5.81
C ASN A 56 11.06 -2.12 -6.44
N ASN A 57 12.10 -2.85 -6.04
CA ASN A 57 12.37 -4.20 -6.51
C ASN A 57 11.29 -5.18 -6.00
N PHE A 58 11.10 -5.27 -4.68
CA PHE A 58 10.20 -6.29 -4.09
C PHE A 58 8.73 -6.09 -4.46
N TYR A 59 8.30 -4.85 -4.71
CA TYR A 59 6.94 -4.54 -5.14
C TYR A 59 6.80 -4.27 -6.64
N SER A 60 7.88 -4.34 -7.40
CA SER A 60 7.90 -4.07 -8.85
C SER A 60 7.21 -2.76 -9.21
N THR A 61 7.54 -1.66 -8.50
CA THR A 61 6.85 -0.36 -8.70
C THR A 61 7.29 0.39 -9.96
N ASN A 62 8.23 -0.16 -10.74
CA ASN A 62 8.71 0.36 -12.02
C ASN A 62 9.27 1.80 -11.95
N ILE A 63 9.94 2.13 -10.84
CA ILE A 63 10.68 3.38 -10.72
C ILE A 63 12.03 3.23 -11.43
N PHE A 64 12.21 3.97 -12.52
CA PHE A 64 13.46 3.99 -13.31
C PHE A 64 14.55 4.90 -12.74
N SER A 65 14.19 5.85 -11.86
CA SER A 65 15.16 6.75 -11.24
C SER A 65 14.98 6.79 -9.72
N PRO A 66 15.42 5.74 -8.99
CA PRO A 66 15.34 5.69 -7.53
C PRO A 66 15.95 6.91 -6.85
N PHE A 67 17.06 7.43 -7.37
CA PHE A 67 17.72 8.62 -6.86
C PHE A 67 16.83 9.86 -6.82
N LYS A 68 16.05 10.12 -7.89
CA LYS A 68 15.11 11.26 -7.92
C LYS A 68 14.01 11.11 -6.89
N VAL A 69 13.52 9.89 -6.69
CA VAL A 69 12.50 9.59 -5.68
C VAL A 69 13.07 9.77 -4.27
N ALA A 70 14.29 9.29 -4.02
CA ALA A 70 14.96 9.46 -2.75
C ALA A 70 15.19 10.94 -2.41
N LYS A 71 15.70 11.72 -3.36
CA LYS A 71 15.91 13.17 -3.20
C LYS A 71 14.59 13.91 -2.93
N HIS A 72 13.51 13.52 -3.62
CA HIS A 72 12.17 14.07 -3.37
C HIS A 72 11.71 13.81 -1.94
N ILE A 73 11.88 12.59 -1.44
CA ILE A 73 11.51 12.22 -0.06
C ILE A 73 12.34 13.01 0.97
N ILE A 74 13.66 13.13 0.79
CA ILE A 74 14.52 13.95 1.67
C ILE A 74 14.02 15.40 1.72
N ASN A 75 13.73 16.00 0.57
CA ASN A 75 13.30 17.39 0.49
C ASN A 75 11.94 17.66 1.16
N LEU A 76 11.11 16.64 1.33
CA LEU A 76 9.81 16.76 1.99
C LEU A 76 9.89 16.72 3.52
N ASP A 77 11.04 16.38 4.11
CA ASP A 77 11.26 16.25 5.56
C ASP A 77 10.13 15.48 6.28
N ILE A 78 9.93 14.22 5.86
CA ILE A 78 8.68 13.50 6.11
C ILE A 78 8.54 12.93 7.52
N ASP A 79 9.62 12.84 8.31
CA ASP A 79 9.63 12.11 9.58
C ASP A 79 8.64 12.69 10.61
N LYS A 80 8.52 14.03 10.66
CA LYS A 80 7.54 14.69 11.53
C LYS A 80 6.11 14.36 11.12
N ARG A 81 5.84 14.40 9.81
CA ARG A 81 4.51 14.11 9.23
C ARG A 81 4.11 12.66 9.41
N LEU A 82 5.06 11.72 9.30
CA LEU A 82 4.84 10.31 9.60
C LEU A 82 4.41 10.10 11.06
N LYS A 83 5.08 10.75 12.01
CA LYS A 83 4.73 10.69 13.46
C LYS A 83 3.38 11.31 13.76
N GLN A 84 2.94 12.27 12.96
CA GLN A 84 1.63 12.93 13.07
C GLN A 84 0.52 12.19 12.31
N GLU A 85 0.81 11.03 11.72
CA GLU A 85 -0.15 10.26 10.92
C GLU A 85 -0.78 11.07 9.77
N ASP A 86 -0.03 12.01 9.18
CA ASP A 86 -0.53 12.86 8.10
C ASP A 86 -0.79 12.05 6.82
N LEU A 87 -2.06 11.76 6.56
CA LEU A 87 -2.49 10.99 5.40
C LEU A 87 -2.19 11.67 4.06
N ASN A 88 -2.11 13.00 4.01
CA ASN A 88 -1.80 13.72 2.76
C ASN A 88 -0.34 13.55 2.34
N LEU A 89 0.53 13.10 3.25
CA LEU A 89 1.94 12.83 2.97
C LEU A 89 2.11 11.85 1.81
N VAL A 90 1.23 10.87 1.69
CA VAL A 90 1.29 9.88 0.62
C VAL A 90 1.14 10.56 -0.75
N ASP A 91 0.20 11.49 -0.89
CA ASP A 91 -0.06 12.19 -2.14
C ASP A 91 1.09 13.14 -2.52
N ASP A 92 1.81 13.67 -1.53
CA ASP A 92 2.99 14.50 -1.73
C ASP A 92 4.21 13.67 -2.14
N ILE A 93 4.44 12.52 -1.50
CA ILE A 93 5.50 11.58 -1.91
C ILE A 93 5.24 11.06 -3.34
N ALA A 94 3.97 10.80 -3.67
CA ALA A 94 3.59 10.20 -4.94
C ALA A 94 3.86 11.11 -6.16
N ARG A 95 3.68 12.43 -6.03
CA ARG A 95 3.74 13.38 -7.15
C ARG A 95 5.15 13.94 -7.33
N ILE A 96 5.90 13.37 -8.26
CA ILE A 96 7.31 13.74 -8.48
C ILE A 96 7.45 14.46 -9.82
N ARG A 97 8.07 15.65 -9.79
CA ARG A 97 8.48 16.39 -10.99
C ARG A 97 9.70 15.71 -11.60
N MET A 98 9.50 15.10 -12.76
CA MET A 98 10.55 14.55 -13.60
C MET A 98 11.13 15.65 -14.51
N GLY A 99 12.24 15.32 -15.19
CA GLY A 99 12.88 16.26 -16.12
C GLY A 99 11.89 16.76 -17.18
N ARG A 100 12.10 17.99 -17.68
CA ARG A 100 11.23 18.68 -18.66
C ARG A 100 9.81 18.96 -18.16
N GLY A 101 9.62 19.12 -16.84
CA GLY A 101 8.35 19.55 -16.25
C GLY A 101 7.25 18.48 -16.15
N LYS A 102 7.51 17.25 -16.62
CA LYS A 102 6.56 16.13 -16.52
C LYS A 102 6.40 15.70 -15.06
N VAL A 103 5.18 15.68 -14.54
CA VAL A 103 4.88 15.07 -13.23
C VAL A 103 4.53 13.59 -13.44
N ILE A 104 5.18 12.70 -12.70
CA ILE A 104 4.79 11.28 -12.61
C ILE A 104 4.18 11.04 -11.23
N ASN A 105 3.06 10.31 -11.21
CA ASN A 105 2.38 9.91 -9.98
C ASN A 105 2.74 8.47 -9.61
N PHE A 106 3.68 8.31 -8.67
CA PHE A 106 4.10 7.02 -8.09
C PHE A 106 3.24 6.61 -6.90
N TYR A 107 1.91 6.76 -7.00
CA TYR A 107 0.96 6.54 -5.91
C TYR A 107 1.12 5.19 -5.20
N SER A 108 1.13 4.09 -5.97
CA SER A 108 1.32 2.72 -5.44
C SER A 108 2.63 2.56 -4.66
N PHE A 109 3.69 3.23 -5.07
CA PHE A 109 4.97 3.23 -4.34
C PHE A 109 4.85 4.05 -3.05
N ALA A 110 4.29 5.25 -3.11
CA ALA A 110 4.15 6.14 -1.96
C ALA A 110 3.34 5.49 -0.82
N THR A 111 2.24 4.78 -1.16
CA THR A 111 1.45 4.05 -0.16
C THR A 111 2.28 2.98 0.54
N LYS A 112 3.13 2.26 -0.23
CA LYS A 112 3.98 1.19 0.30
C LYS A 112 5.10 1.76 1.17
N TYR A 113 5.69 2.87 0.75
CA TYR A 113 6.74 3.54 1.49
C TYR A 113 6.25 3.98 2.88
N CYS A 114 5.07 4.61 2.94
CA CYS A 114 4.47 5.01 4.21
C CYS A 114 3.99 3.81 5.04
N SER A 115 3.46 2.77 4.39
CA SER A 115 3.04 1.53 5.07
C SER A 115 4.21 0.83 5.77
N HIS A 116 5.40 0.80 5.18
CA HIS A 116 6.57 0.19 5.83
C HIS A 116 7.13 1.01 6.99
N HIS A 117 6.83 2.30 7.05
CA HIS A 117 7.08 3.15 8.22
C HIS A 117 6.02 2.96 9.31
N LEU A 118 4.73 2.98 8.97
CA LEU A 118 3.63 2.89 9.92
C LEU A 118 2.44 2.07 9.38
N PRO A 119 2.52 0.72 9.43
CA PRO A 119 1.63 -0.19 8.69
C PRO A 119 0.18 -0.22 9.20
N THR A 120 -0.07 0.22 10.43
CA THR A 120 -1.42 0.28 11.00
C THR A 120 -2.19 1.52 10.54
N VAL A 121 -1.48 2.55 10.07
CA VAL A 121 -2.05 3.82 9.65
C VAL A 121 -2.17 3.89 8.14
N TYR A 122 -1.13 3.45 7.44
CA TYR A 122 -1.02 3.59 5.99
C TYR A 122 -1.29 2.27 5.25
N PRO A 123 -2.54 1.97 4.85
CA PRO A 123 -2.82 0.83 3.98
C PRO A 123 -2.16 0.98 2.60
N ILE A 124 -1.83 -0.16 1.99
CA ILE A 124 -1.18 -0.23 0.68
C ILE A 124 -2.23 -0.18 -0.41
N TYR A 125 -1.99 0.65 -1.43
CA TYR A 125 -2.76 0.67 -2.66
C TYR A 125 -2.05 -0.13 -3.76
N ASP A 126 -2.80 -0.99 -4.46
CA ASP A 126 -2.41 -1.56 -5.74
C ASP A 126 -3.61 -1.96 -6.61
N TYR A 127 -3.30 -2.53 -7.78
CA TYR A 127 -4.28 -2.98 -8.76
C TYR A 127 -5.27 -4.02 -8.21
N TYR A 128 -4.77 -5.04 -7.50
CA TYR A 128 -5.62 -6.13 -7.01
C TYR A 128 -6.55 -5.65 -5.89
N VAL A 129 -6.04 -4.78 -5.02
CA VAL A 129 -6.86 -4.15 -3.98
C VAL A 129 -7.94 -3.27 -4.59
N GLU A 130 -7.62 -2.40 -5.57
CA GLU A 130 -8.60 -1.57 -6.30
C GLU A 130 -9.71 -2.44 -6.89
N LYS A 131 -9.35 -3.55 -7.56
CA LYS A 131 -10.32 -4.44 -8.22
C LYS A 131 -11.27 -5.10 -7.22
N MET A 132 -10.75 -5.61 -6.12
CA MET A 132 -11.55 -6.25 -5.07
C MET A 132 -12.51 -5.25 -4.42
N ILE A 133 -12.03 -4.05 -4.10
CA ILE A 133 -12.83 -2.98 -3.49
C ILE A 133 -13.95 -2.52 -4.43
N LEU A 134 -13.65 -2.27 -5.72
CA LEU A 134 -14.67 -1.91 -6.70
C LEU A 134 -15.68 -3.04 -6.95
N TYR A 135 -15.24 -4.30 -6.92
CA TYR A 135 -16.14 -5.44 -7.06
C TYR A 135 -17.16 -5.48 -5.92
N PHE A 136 -16.69 -5.40 -4.67
CA PHE A 136 -17.58 -5.44 -3.50
C PHE A 136 -18.43 -4.18 -3.37
N LYS A 137 -17.93 -3.03 -3.80
CA LYS A 137 -18.73 -1.81 -3.92
C LYS A 137 -19.93 -2.05 -4.84
N LYS A 138 -19.71 -2.65 -6.01
CA LYS A 138 -20.79 -2.94 -6.96
C LYS A 138 -21.75 -4.03 -6.46
N LYS A 139 -21.21 -5.10 -5.88
CA LYS A 139 -21.96 -6.28 -5.45
C LYS A 139 -22.83 -5.99 -4.22
N ASP A 140 -22.21 -5.47 -3.17
CA ASP A 140 -22.83 -5.38 -1.84
C ASP A 140 -23.15 -3.94 -1.43
N LYS A 141 -22.77 -2.94 -2.24
CA LYS A 141 -23.05 -1.51 -2.02
C LYS A 141 -22.61 -1.01 -0.64
N PHE A 142 -21.46 -1.49 -0.16
CA PHE A 142 -20.96 -1.16 1.18
C PHE A 142 -20.62 0.33 1.39
N ASP A 143 -20.38 1.07 0.30
CA ASP A 143 -20.13 2.51 0.31
C ASP A 143 -20.41 3.11 -1.09
N SER A 144 -20.58 4.43 -1.17
CA SER A 144 -20.97 5.18 -2.38
C SER A 144 -19.81 5.90 -3.10
N PHE A 145 -18.56 5.73 -2.64
CA PHE A 145 -17.36 6.37 -3.22
C PHE A 145 -17.20 6.15 -4.74
N LYS A 146 -16.60 7.11 -5.43
CA LYS A 146 -16.21 7.02 -6.85
C LYS A 146 -14.85 6.35 -6.99
N LYS A 147 -14.58 5.75 -8.14
CA LYS A 147 -13.28 5.12 -8.40
C LYS A 147 -12.11 6.09 -8.19
N ASP A 148 -12.27 7.35 -8.60
CA ASP A 148 -11.23 8.37 -8.47
C ASP A 148 -10.96 8.77 -7.02
N ASP A 149 -11.90 8.54 -6.10
CA ASP A 149 -11.69 8.76 -4.67
C ASP A 149 -10.59 7.82 -4.13
N LEU A 150 -10.39 6.65 -4.74
CA LEU A 150 -9.30 5.73 -4.38
C LEU A 150 -7.91 6.27 -4.72
N ARG A 151 -7.83 7.37 -5.48
CA ARG A 151 -6.58 8.07 -5.86
C ARG A 151 -6.25 9.26 -4.96
N GLN A 152 -7.06 9.51 -3.94
CA GLN A 152 -6.78 10.48 -2.88
C GLN A 152 -6.61 9.68 -1.59
N TYR A 153 -5.42 9.77 -0.99
CA TYR A 153 -5.06 8.81 0.05
C TYR A 153 -5.97 8.82 1.29
N PRO A 154 -6.39 9.98 1.81
CA PRO A 154 -7.31 10.01 2.96
C PRO A 154 -8.65 9.32 2.66
N LEU A 155 -9.20 9.51 1.46
CA LEU A 155 -10.45 8.87 1.02
C LEU A 155 -10.26 7.37 0.81
N TYR A 156 -9.13 6.95 0.23
CA TYR A 156 -8.80 5.54 0.08
C TYR A 156 -8.76 4.80 1.43
N ARG A 157 -8.11 5.38 2.44
CA ARG A 157 -8.07 4.81 3.79
C ARG A 157 -9.47 4.70 4.41
N ASP A 158 -10.29 5.73 4.25
CA ASP A 158 -11.67 5.73 4.73
C ASP A 158 -12.51 4.60 4.08
N VAL A 159 -12.36 4.40 2.77
CA VAL A 159 -13.02 3.29 2.05
C VAL A 159 -12.63 1.93 2.63
N LEU A 160 -11.35 1.70 2.94
CA LEU A 160 -10.91 0.45 3.56
C LEU A 160 -11.43 0.27 4.98
N LEU A 161 -11.53 1.34 5.76
CA LEU A 161 -12.13 1.30 7.09
C LEU A 161 -13.62 0.96 7.03
N LYS A 162 -14.36 1.55 6.09
CA LYS A 162 -15.77 1.24 5.84
C LYS A 162 -15.95 -0.20 5.35
N PHE A 163 -15.10 -0.67 4.43
CA PHE A 163 -15.07 -2.06 3.99
C PHE A 163 -14.88 -3.00 5.20
N ARG A 164 -13.87 -2.73 6.03
CA ARG A 164 -13.60 -3.52 7.24
C ARG A 164 -14.81 -3.55 8.18
N LYS A 165 -15.44 -2.40 8.42
CA LYS A 165 -16.61 -2.27 9.29
C LYS A 165 -17.82 -3.04 8.73
N PHE A 166 -18.12 -2.87 7.44
CA PHE A 166 -19.28 -3.45 6.78
C PHE A 166 -19.28 -4.98 6.85
N TYR A 167 -18.13 -5.61 6.64
CA TYR A 167 -18.00 -7.08 6.71
C TYR A 167 -17.68 -7.62 8.13
N GLY A 168 -17.79 -6.78 9.17
CA GLY A 168 -17.54 -7.21 10.55
C GLY A 168 -16.10 -7.65 10.82
N LEU A 169 -15.11 -7.09 10.10
CA LEU A 169 -13.71 -7.52 10.11
C LEU A 169 -12.84 -6.72 11.10
N ASN A 170 -13.43 -6.04 12.08
CA ASN A 170 -12.75 -5.11 12.98
C ASN A 170 -11.64 -5.76 13.84
N LYS A 171 -11.65 -7.08 14.00
CA LYS A 171 -10.58 -7.82 14.70
C LYS A 171 -9.25 -7.87 13.92
N PHE A 172 -9.27 -7.49 12.64
CA PHE A 172 -8.08 -7.42 11.81
C PHE A 172 -7.64 -5.97 11.61
N ASP A 173 -6.32 -5.75 11.65
CA ASP A 173 -5.73 -4.49 11.22
C ASP A 173 -5.83 -4.33 9.70
N LEU A 174 -5.61 -3.11 9.21
CA LEU A 174 -5.63 -2.82 7.78
C LEU A 174 -4.59 -3.64 7.00
N LYS A 175 -3.44 -3.96 7.61
CA LYS A 175 -2.41 -4.79 6.97
C LYS A 175 -2.94 -6.20 6.61
N LYS A 176 -3.67 -6.86 7.51
CA LYS A 176 -4.29 -8.16 7.24
C LYS A 176 -5.41 -8.07 6.19
N ILE A 177 -6.17 -6.97 6.21
CA ILE A 177 -7.18 -6.69 5.16
C ILE A 177 -6.49 -6.55 3.80
N ASP A 178 -5.39 -5.80 3.71
CA ASP A 178 -4.62 -5.61 2.47
C ASP A 178 -4.06 -6.93 1.94
N ILE A 179 -3.45 -7.75 2.81
CA ILE A 179 -2.94 -9.09 2.43
C ILE A 179 -4.06 -9.98 1.89
N TYR A 180 -5.26 -9.92 2.48
CA TYR A 180 -6.42 -10.64 1.96
C TYR A 180 -6.84 -10.12 0.59
N LEU A 181 -7.06 -8.81 0.45
CA LEU A 181 -7.52 -8.18 -0.78
C LEU A 181 -6.55 -8.43 -1.93
N TRP A 182 -5.24 -8.35 -1.66
CA TRP A 182 -4.22 -8.63 -2.66
C TRP A 182 -4.21 -10.10 -3.11
N GLN A 183 -4.20 -11.06 -2.17
CA GLN A 183 -4.17 -12.49 -2.52
C GLN A 183 -5.45 -12.94 -3.22
N ALA A 184 -6.61 -12.52 -2.72
CA ALA A 184 -7.89 -12.81 -3.33
C ALA A 184 -7.99 -12.13 -4.71
N GLY A 185 -7.55 -10.87 -4.83
CA GLY A 185 -7.54 -10.14 -6.09
C GLY A 185 -6.66 -10.82 -7.14
N LYS A 186 -5.47 -11.32 -6.77
CA LYS A 186 -4.63 -12.14 -7.66
C LYS A 186 -5.35 -13.37 -8.18
N LYS A 187 -6.12 -14.04 -7.34
CA LYS A 187 -6.88 -15.24 -7.70
C LYS A 187 -8.06 -14.94 -8.62
N TYR A 188 -8.84 -13.90 -8.32
CA TYR A 188 -10.11 -13.62 -9.00
C TYR A 188 -10.00 -12.65 -10.17
N PHE A 189 -8.96 -11.82 -10.19
CA PHE A 189 -8.70 -10.81 -11.22
C PHE A 189 -7.25 -10.90 -11.72
N PRO A 190 -6.77 -12.10 -12.16
CA PRO A 190 -5.40 -12.26 -12.62
C PRO A 190 -5.10 -11.32 -13.79
N LYS A 191 -3.89 -10.77 -13.82
CA LYS A 191 -3.42 -10.02 -14.99
C LYS A 191 -3.05 -11.00 -16.10
N SER A 192 -3.56 -10.76 -17.31
CA SER A 192 -2.97 -11.29 -18.54
C SER A 192 -1.74 -10.45 -18.87
N TYR A 193 -0.57 -11.07 -18.90
CA TYR A 193 0.67 -10.46 -19.38
C TYR A 193 0.97 -10.95 -20.78
#